data_AF-A0A2N7QNJ9-F1
#
_entry.id   AF-A0A2N7QNJ9-F1
#
_cell.length_a   1.000
_cell.length_b   1.000
_cell.length_c   1.000
_cell.angle_alpha   90.00
_cell.angle_beta   90.00
_cell.angle_gamma   90.00
#
_symmetry.space_group_name_H-M   'P 1'
#
loop_
_entity.id
_entity.type
_entity.pdbx_description
1 polymer ?
#
loop_
_entity_poly.entity_id
_entity_poly.type
_entity_poly.pdbx_seq_one_letter_code
_entity_poly.pdbx_strand_id
1 'polypeptide(L)'
;MKSWALLGLAALATATMGTSQAATNATPAPATSTATPDPATLTAEQAVRAVNAAIAKADVPAMAAMYQQNPDPAAHVLAAMALERIHYNLDKATEDARLCEKELIATQPMVALYCARFASGNMRLAQGRKAADAEELDIVKRFAGRVPQNELDRMTSYAATQRDIPPFHLGKPEGDFTLPLLKAAYDQRGAVMLEAANGASVRMTLDTGAGPIIMDMDTAVKLGVRSLGTDGKTRGLLSKNVPVTHGILEQAHFGPITLENAPVEIVPNNRRLIGLDILRQLGAFRFTQRELQVYGKGGDRPTCNEPMLVSSDMWGNTVRPVVALSINGSLRTTLLDTGSAFYLSGNQAAMDEVQASAHKSMRIRDIGAEHVARVKQASADVIVSGQPIQMTFGVFPDADLAWSYILGSGALGDMDFYIDFDQQHTCVLVHHNLH
;
A
#
# COMPACT_ATOMS: atom_id res chain seq x y z
N MET A 1 -23.79 -10.36 29.01
CA MET A 1 -23.64 -11.79 29.39
C MET A 1 -24.72 -12.63 28.71
N LYS A 2 -24.43 -13.23 27.56
CA LYS A 2 -25.25 -14.32 26.98
C LYS A 2 -24.30 -15.31 26.32
N SER A 3 -24.20 -16.49 26.94
CA SER A 3 -23.39 -17.64 26.54
C SER A 3 -24.10 -18.41 25.43
N TRP A 4 -23.39 -18.80 24.37
CA TRP A 4 -23.87 -19.76 23.38
C TRP A 4 -22.93 -20.96 23.38
N ALA A 5 -23.55 -22.12 23.62
CA ALA A 5 -22.92 -23.40 23.87
C ALA A 5 -22.53 -24.14 22.58
N LEU A 6 -21.52 -24.99 22.76
CA LEU A 6 -20.95 -25.93 21.80
C LEU A 6 -21.90 -27.04 21.35
N LEU A 7 -21.78 -27.42 20.09
CA LEU A 7 -22.01 -28.75 19.51
C LEU A 7 -20.86 -28.91 18.48
N GLY A 8 -19.94 -29.86 18.53
CA GLY A 8 -20.05 -31.28 18.87
C GLY A 8 -19.69 -32.07 17.61
N LEU A 9 -18.40 -32.19 17.29
CA LEU A 9 -17.90 -32.90 16.10
C LEU A 9 -17.20 -34.19 16.53
N ALA A 10 -17.76 -35.31 16.09
CA ALA A 10 -17.29 -36.65 16.36
C ALA A 10 -16.00 -36.97 15.59
N ALA A 11 -15.08 -37.63 16.29
CA ALA A 11 -13.81 -38.13 15.78
C ALA A 11 -14.01 -39.45 15.00
N LEU A 12 -13.35 -39.58 13.85
CA LEU A 12 -12.92 -40.87 13.34
C LEU A 12 -11.40 -40.87 13.25
N ALA A 13 -10.78 -41.72 14.07
CA ALA A 13 -9.38 -42.05 14.02
C ALA A 13 -9.16 -43.19 13.01
N THR A 14 -8.19 -43.03 12.12
CA THR A 14 -7.53 -44.16 11.47
C THR A 14 -6.03 -43.93 11.51
N ALA A 15 -5.36 -44.82 12.23
CA ALA A 15 -3.92 -44.95 12.30
C ALA A 15 -3.38 -45.56 11.00
N THR A 16 -2.24 -45.06 10.51
CA THR A 16 -1.29 -45.84 9.71
C THR A 16 0.13 -45.46 10.11
N MET A 17 0.91 -46.51 10.39
CA MET A 17 2.32 -46.48 10.77
C MET A 17 3.25 -46.27 9.56
N GLY A 18 4.38 -45.62 9.83
CA GLY A 18 5.70 -45.98 9.29
C GLY A 18 6.08 -45.42 7.92
N THR A 19 7.08 -44.54 7.89
CA THR A 19 8.47 -44.92 7.63
C THR A 19 9.41 -43.74 7.90
N SER A 20 10.59 -44.10 8.37
CA SER A 20 11.78 -43.31 8.67
C SER A 20 12.40 -42.68 7.43
N GLN A 21 12.89 -41.43 7.53
CA GLN A 21 14.07 -40.98 6.78
C GLN A 21 14.82 -39.82 7.46
N ALA A 22 16.07 -40.14 7.79
CA ALA A 22 17.30 -39.35 7.84
C ALA A 22 17.24 -37.88 8.30
N ALA A 23 17.77 -37.67 9.50
CA ALA A 23 18.31 -36.40 9.96
C ALA A 23 19.53 -35.97 9.13
N THR A 24 19.45 -34.79 8.53
CA THR A 24 20.64 -34.04 8.10
C THR A 24 20.88 -32.92 9.10
N ASN A 25 21.93 -33.08 9.91
CA ASN A 25 22.48 -32.04 10.78
C ASN A 25 22.95 -30.86 9.92
N ALA A 26 22.13 -29.83 9.78
CA ALA A 26 22.55 -28.52 9.33
C ALA A 26 22.87 -27.67 10.56
N THR A 27 24.15 -27.45 10.81
CA THR A 27 24.65 -26.47 11.78
C THR A 27 23.96 -25.12 11.51
N PRO A 28 23.34 -24.48 12.51
CA PRO A 28 22.75 -23.15 12.31
C PRO A 28 23.87 -22.19 11.91
N ALA A 29 23.71 -21.52 10.77
CA ALA A 29 24.54 -20.38 10.43
C ALA A 29 24.41 -19.34 11.56
N PRO A 30 25.51 -18.69 11.99
CA PRO A 30 25.46 -17.69 13.03
C PRO A 30 24.54 -16.54 12.57
N ALA A 31 23.57 -16.19 13.41
CA ALA A 31 22.72 -15.04 13.22
C ALA A 31 23.60 -13.79 13.09
N THR A 32 23.72 -13.27 11.87
CA THR A 32 24.25 -11.93 11.66
C THR A 32 23.20 -10.98 12.19
N SER A 33 23.41 -10.52 13.42
CA SER A 33 22.74 -9.33 13.95
C SER A 33 23.13 -8.16 13.04
N THR A 34 22.30 -7.87 12.05
CA THR A 34 22.39 -6.62 11.29
C THR A 34 21.82 -5.53 12.18
N ALA A 35 22.66 -4.99 13.07
CA ALA A 35 22.33 -3.77 13.79
C ALA A 35 21.95 -2.71 12.75
N THR A 36 20.79 -2.08 12.93
CA THR A 36 20.38 -0.94 12.11
C THR A 36 21.48 0.11 12.19
N PRO A 37 22.09 0.52 11.05
CA PRO A 37 23.19 1.46 11.08
C PRO A 37 22.74 2.80 11.69
N ASP A 38 23.62 3.40 12.48
CA ASP A 38 23.36 4.67 13.18
C ASP A 38 23.07 5.79 12.15
N PRO A 39 21.88 6.43 12.20
CA PRO A 39 21.50 7.51 11.30
C PRO A 39 22.55 8.62 11.18
N ALA A 40 23.31 8.90 12.25
CA ALA A 40 24.32 9.95 12.29
C ALA A 40 25.56 9.65 11.44
N THR A 41 25.75 8.39 11.01
CA THR A 41 26.98 7.93 10.34
C THR A 41 26.77 7.42 8.92
N LEU A 42 25.54 7.50 8.40
CA LEU A 42 25.22 7.02 7.06
C LEU A 42 25.92 7.88 6.00
N THR A 43 26.65 7.24 5.09
CA THR A 43 27.09 7.87 3.84
C THR A 43 25.89 8.20 2.95
N ALA A 44 26.03 9.10 1.98
CA ALA A 44 24.97 9.39 0.99
C ALA A 44 24.38 8.13 0.32
N GLU A 45 25.20 7.13 -0.02
CA GLU A 45 24.71 5.87 -0.60
C GLU A 45 23.93 5.01 0.40
N GLN A 46 24.34 4.99 1.66
CA GLN A 46 23.60 4.33 2.73
C GLN A 46 22.30 5.07 3.03
N ALA A 47 22.31 6.41 2.97
CA ALA A 47 21.14 7.26 3.12
C ALA A 47 20.10 6.99 2.02
N VAL A 48 20.50 6.81 0.76
CA VAL A 48 19.58 6.39 -0.33
C VAL A 48 18.84 5.08 0.01
N ARG A 49 19.55 4.08 0.56
CA ARG A 49 18.92 2.82 0.98
C ARG A 49 17.98 3.02 2.17
N ALA A 50 18.39 3.85 3.13
CA ALA A 50 17.58 4.20 4.29
C ALA A 50 16.29 4.92 3.88
N VAL A 51 16.37 5.89 2.96
CA VAL A 51 15.20 6.57 2.38
C VAL A 51 14.26 5.56 1.75
N ASN A 52 14.74 4.68 0.86
CA ASN A 52 13.88 3.68 0.20
C ASN A 52 13.17 2.76 1.20
N ALA A 53 13.87 2.35 2.26
CA ALA A 53 13.28 1.53 3.31
C ALA A 53 12.23 2.31 4.13
N ALA A 54 12.51 3.57 4.43
CA ALA A 54 11.64 4.43 5.22
C ALA A 54 10.38 4.84 4.47
N ILE A 55 10.47 5.28 3.20
CA ILE A 55 9.28 5.64 2.40
C ILE A 55 8.38 4.43 2.16
N ALA A 56 8.95 3.22 2.02
CA ALA A 56 8.16 1.99 1.87
C ALA A 56 7.36 1.63 3.12
N LYS A 57 7.76 2.13 4.29
CA LYS A 57 7.13 1.89 5.59
C LYS A 57 6.46 3.13 6.19
N ALA A 58 6.60 4.29 5.56
CA ALA A 58 6.30 5.59 6.15
C ALA A 58 6.98 5.80 7.54
N ASP A 59 8.27 5.49 7.63
CA ASP A 59 9.05 5.58 8.87
C ASP A 59 9.51 7.02 9.14
N VAL A 60 8.58 7.84 9.65
CA VAL A 60 8.84 9.24 10.01
C VAL A 60 9.96 9.36 11.06
N PRO A 61 9.98 8.58 12.16
CA PRO A 61 11.06 8.68 13.15
C PRO A 61 12.46 8.45 12.57
N ALA A 62 12.63 7.45 11.69
CA ALA A 62 13.92 7.19 11.06
C ALA A 62 14.38 8.35 10.17
N MET A 63 13.48 8.93 9.38
CA MET A 63 13.82 10.08 8.52
C MET A 63 14.05 11.35 9.32
N ALA A 64 13.28 11.60 10.38
CA ALA A 64 13.50 12.71 11.29
C ALA A 64 14.86 12.61 12.00
N ALA A 65 15.24 11.42 12.45
CA ALA A 65 16.56 11.19 13.05
C ALA A 65 17.68 11.44 12.04
N MET A 66 17.56 10.92 10.81
CA MET A 66 18.55 11.16 9.75
C MET A 66 18.67 12.66 9.42
N TYR A 67 17.54 13.38 9.32
CA TYR A 67 17.51 14.82 9.08
C TYR A 67 18.14 15.62 10.24
N GLN A 68 17.98 15.20 11.48
CA GLN A 68 18.48 15.96 12.63
C GLN A 68 19.94 15.66 13.00
N GLN A 69 20.39 14.44 12.72
CA GLN A 69 21.62 13.90 13.32
C GLN A 69 22.73 13.65 12.29
N ASN A 70 22.40 13.50 11.00
CA ASN A 70 23.41 13.21 9.99
C ASN A 70 24.09 14.50 9.52
N PRO A 71 25.43 14.63 9.64
CA PRO A 71 26.15 15.84 9.24
C PRO A 71 26.38 15.95 7.72
N ASP A 72 26.14 14.90 6.93
CA ASP A 72 26.25 14.92 5.47
C ASP A 72 25.09 15.72 4.85
N PRO A 73 25.34 16.85 4.17
CA PRO A 73 24.29 17.65 3.54
C PRO A 73 23.46 16.86 2.52
N ALA A 74 24.04 15.85 1.86
CA ALA A 74 23.30 15.00 0.94
C ALA A 74 22.28 14.14 1.69
N ALA A 75 22.70 13.50 2.80
CA ALA A 75 21.80 12.71 3.65
C ALA A 75 20.68 13.57 4.24
N HIS A 76 20.99 14.82 4.62
CA HIS A 76 20.01 15.79 5.12
C HIS A 76 18.90 16.08 4.12
N VAL A 77 19.26 16.43 2.87
CA VAL A 77 18.28 16.72 1.81
C VAL A 77 17.50 15.46 1.40
N LEU A 78 18.17 14.30 1.34
CA LEU A 78 17.53 13.00 1.09
C LEU A 78 16.46 12.69 2.15
N ALA A 79 16.74 12.98 3.43
CA ALA A 79 15.78 12.83 4.52
C ALA A 79 14.61 13.81 4.41
N ALA A 80 14.88 15.07 4.07
CA ALA A 80 13.88 16.12 3.91
C ALA A 80 12.86 15.76 2.82
N MET A 81 13.33 15.46 1.61
CA MET A 81 12.43 15.09 0.50
C MET A 81 11.62 13.82 0.80
N ALA A 82 12.18 12.88 1.57
CA ALA A 82 11.50 11.66 1.99
C ALA A 82 10.39 11.94 3.01
N LEU A 83 10.65 12.82 3.99
CA LEU A 83 9.64 13.27 4.95
C LEU A 83 8.46 13.94 4.23
N GLU A 84 8.73 14.82 3.27
CA GLU A 84 7.69 15.50 2.50
C GLU A 84 6.87 14.49 1.67
N ARG A 85 7.53 13.51 1.03
CA ARG A 85 6.85 12.41 0.32
C ARG A 85 5.99 11.55 1.23
N ILE A 86 6.47 11.21 2.43
CA ILE A 86 5.71 10.44 3.42
C ILE A 86 4.45 11.22 3.84
N HIS A 87 4.50 12.54 3.92
CA HIS A 87 3.33 13.38 4.19
C HIS A 87 2.48 13.70 2.96
N TYR A 88 2.78 13.07 1.81
CA TYR A 88 2.15 13.34 0.52
C TYR A 88 2.26 14.81 0.05
N ASN A 89 3.24 15.55 0.55
CA ASN A 89 3.58 16.90 0.07
C ASN A 89 4.46 16.80 -1.18
N LEU A 90 3.84 16.36 -2.28
CA LEU A 90 4.55 16.01 -3.51
C LEU A 90 5.24 17.21 -4.18
N ASP A 91 4.68 18.41 -4.06
CA ASP A 91 5.27 19.63 -4.61
C ASP A 91 6.57 19.97 -3.88
N LYS A 92 6.54 19.99 -2.55
CA LYS A 92 7.74 20.27 -1.75
C LYS A 92 8.78 19.16 -1.88
N ALA A 93 8.35 17.89 -1.87
CA ALA A 93 9.24 16.76 -2.12
C ALA A 93 9.91 16.85 -3.51
N THR A 94 9.22 17.37 -4.53
CA THR A 94 9.78 17.58 -5.87
C THR A 94 10.77 18.74 -5.89
N GLU A 95 10.46 19.85 -5.21
CA GLU A 95 11.36 20.98 -5.05
C GLU A 95 12.69 20.54 -4.42
N ASP A 96 12.63 19.83 -3.28
CA ASP A 96 13.80 19.37 -2.55
C ASP A 96 14.61 18.34 -3.35
N ALA A 97 13.94 17.43 -4.05
CA ALA A 97 14.58 16.46 -4.93
C ALA A 97 15.30 17.14 -6.13
N ARG A 98 14.71 18.18 -6.72
CA ARG A 98 15.36 18.95 -7.79
C ARG A 98 16.55 19.78 -7.30
N LEU A 99 16.46 20.31 -6.08
CA LEU A 99 17.59 20.97 -5.44
C LEU A 99 18.73 19.97 -5.20
N CYS A 100 18.43 18.78 -4.66
CA CYS A 100 19.39 17.69 -4.50
C CYS A 100 20.07 17.33 -5.83
N GLU A 101 19.28 17.12 -6.90
CA GLU A 101 19.79 16.84 -8.24
C GLU A 101 20.82 17.90 -8.65
N LYS A 102 20.42 19.17 -8.60
CA LYS A 102 21.23 20.31 -9.06
C LYS A 102 22.57 20.41 -8.31
N GLU A 103 22.55 20.30 -6.98
CA GLU A 103 23.75 20.48 -6.15
C GLU A 103 24.73 19.30 -6.27
N LEU A 104 24.22 18.08 -6.47
CA LEU A 104 25.04 16.87 -6.46
C LEU A 104 25.48 16.39 -7.85
N ILE A 105 24.92 16.90 -8.94
CA ILE A 105 25.16 16.34 -10.27
C ILE A 105 26.62 16.37 -10.73
N ALA A 106 27.43 17.30 -10.20
CA ALA A 106 28.86 17.42 -10.54
C ALA A 106 29.77 16.56 -9.64
N THR A 107 29.37 16.31 -8.39
CA THR A 107 30.23 15.69 -7.36
C THR A 107 29.81 14.26 -7.02
N GLN A 108 28.51 13.98 -7.05
CA GLN A 108 27.90 12.70 -6.73
C GLN A 108 26.78 12.36 -7.74
N PRO A 109 27.11 12.13 -9.02
CA PRO A 109 26.12 12.01 -10.09
C PRO A 109 25.14 10.85 -9.90
N MET A 110 25.51 9.77 -9.20
CA MET A 110 24.59 8.68 -8.88
C MET A 110 23.53 9.07 -7.84
N VAL A 111 23.89 9.89 -6.85
CA VAL A 111 22.95 10.41 -5.86
C VAL A 111 22.04 11.46 -6.50
N ALA A 112 22.60 12.33 -7.35
CA ALA A 112 21.81 13.26 -8.13
C ALA A 112 20.81 12.55 -9.06
N LEU A 113 21.20 11.45 -9.71
CA LEU A 113 20.29 10.64 -10.53
C LEU A 113 19.17 10.05 -9.68
N TYR A 114 19.47 9.59 -8.46
CA TYR A 114 18.45 9.13 -7.52
C TYR A 114 17.44 10.23 -7.19
N CYS A 115 17.90 11.45 -6.88
CA CYS A 115 17.04 12.59 -6.60
C CYS A 115 16.18 12.99 -7.81
N ALA A 116 16.75 13.02 -9.03
CA ALA A 116 15.99 13.25 -10.26
C ALA A 116 14.87 12.21 -10.46
N ARG A 117 15.19 10.94 -10.22
CA ARG A 117 14.25 9.81 -10.30
C ARG A 117 13.16 9.88 -9.23
N PHE A 118 13.50 10.34 -8.02
CA PHE A 118 12.54 10.60 -6.95
C PHE A 118 11.55 11.72 -7.33
N ALA A 119 12.04 12.81 -7.93
CA ALA A 119 11.20 13.88 -8.47
C ALA A 119 10.25 13.38 -9.58
N SER A 120 10.72 12.52 -10.49
CA SER A 120 9.85 11.86 -11.46
C SER A 120 8.79 10.97 -10.78
N GLY A 121 9.16 10.25 -9.72
CA GLY A 121 8.22 9.49 -8.91
C GLY A 121 7.16 10.35 -8.19
N ASN A 122 7.48 11.59 -7.80
CA ASN A 122 6.51 12.59 -7.30
C ASN A 122 5.56 13.02 -8.41
N MET A 123 6.10 13.30 -9.60
CA MET A 123 5.28 13.64 -10.77
C MET A 123 4.34 12.50 -11.14
N ARG A 124 4.76 11.23 -11.02
CA ARG A 124 3.91 10.06 -11.28
C ARG A 124 2.70 10.01 -10.36
N LEU A 125 2.90 10.30 -9.08
CA LEU A 125 1.80 10.36 -8.11
C LEU A 125 0.91 11.59 -8.36
N ALA A 126 1.48 12.78 -8.59
CA ALA A 126 0.71 14.02 -8.72
C ALA A 126 -0.02 14.17 -10.07
N GLN A 127 0.66 13.85 -11.17
CA GLN A 127 0.24 14.18 -12.55
C GLN A 127 0.05 12.95 -13.43
N GLY A 128 0.38 11.76 -12.93
CA GLY A 128 0.24 10.50 -13.65
C GLY A 128 1.46 10.09 -14.47
N ARG A 129 1.37 8.90 -15.07
CA ARG A 129 2.50 8.21 -15.73
C ARG A 129 3.10 9.00 -16.88
N LYS A 130 2.26 9.54 -17.77
CA LYS A 130 2.71 10.24 -18.98
C LYS A 130 3.62 11.44 -18.68
N ALA A 131 3.33 12.18 -17.62
CA ALA A 131 4.17 13.29 -17.17
C ALA A 131 5.53 12.78 -16.65
N ALA A 132 5.51 11.75 -15.80
CA ALA A 132 6.71 11.13 -15.25
C ALA A 132 7.59 10.49 -16.34
N ASP A 133 7.00 9.82 -17.34
CA ASP A 133 7.74 9.17 -18.43
C ASP A 133 8.44 10.22 -19.33
N ALA A 134 7.82 11.39 -19.53
CA ALA A 134 8.45 12.52 -20.21
C ALA A 134 9.64 13.09 -19.40
N GLU A 135 9.48 13.22 -18.08
CA GLU A 135 10.56 13.61 -17.18
C GLU A 135 11.71 12.60 -17.18
N GLU A 136 11.43 11.29 -17.21
CA GLU A 136 12.48 10.26 -17.29
C GLU A 136 13.35 10.40 -18.54
N LEU A 137 12.76 10.72 -19.69
CA LEU A 137 13.50 10.99 -20.92
C LEU A 137 14.32 12.29 -20.85
N ASP A 138 13.88 13.28 -20.08
CA ASP A 138 14.67 14.49 -19.85
C ASP A 138 15.86 14.22 -18.90
N ILE A 139 15.64 13.44 -17.83
CA ILE A 139 16.70 12.96 -16.93
C ILE A 139 17.80 12.25 -17.74
N VAL A 140 17.43 11.38 -18.69
CA VAL A 140 18.41 10.69 -19.56
C VAL A 140 19.33 11.68 -20.28
N LYS A 141 18.78 12.79 -20.79
CA LYS A 141 19.58 13.83 -21.46
C LYS A 141 20.49 14.58 -20.48
N ARG A 142 19.97 14.95 -19.31
CA ARG A 142 20.72 15.71 -18.28
C ARG A 142 21.90 14.91 -17.71
N PHE A 143 21.77 13.58 -17.64
CA PHE A 143 22.76 12.68 -17.05
C PHE A 143 23.69 12.00 -18.07
N ALA A 144 23.53 12.26 -19.36
CA ALA A 144 24.41 11.72 -20.40
C ALA A 144 25.89 12.05 -20.11
N GLY A 145 26.73 11.00 -20.10
CA GLY A 145 28.17 11.13 -19.81
C GLY A 145 28.52 11.36 -18.33
N ARG A 146 27.54 11.40 -17.41
CA ARG A 146 27.76 11.61 -15.96
C ARG A 146 27.56 10.35 -15.12
N VAL A 147 26.79 9.40 -15.64
CA VAL A 147 26.47 8.12 -14.98
C VAL A 147 26.71 6.96 -15.96
N PRO A 148 26.79 5.71 -15.48
CA PRO A 148 26.92 4.54 -16.35
C PRO A 148 25.81 4.48 -17.40
N GLN A 149 26.19 4.28 -18.67
CA GLN A 149 25.25 4.29 -19.80
C GLN A 149 24.13 3.26 -19.66
N ASN A 150 24.41 2.10 -19.06
CA ASN A 150 23.44 1.05 -18.81
C ASN A 150 22.28 1.50 -17.89
N GLU A 151 22.49 2.48 -16.99
CA GLU A 151 21.39 3.06 -16.20
C GLU A 151 20.48 3.91 -17.07
N LEU A 152 21.04 4.70 -17.99
CA LEU A 152 20.30 5.54 -18.93
C LEU A 152 19.54 4.70 -19.97
N ASP A 153 20.15 3.62 -20.44
CA ASP A 153 19.53 2.68 -21.38
C ASP A 153 18.31 2.00 -20.77
N ARG A 154 18.38 1.63 -19.48
CA ARG A 154 17.24 1.08 -18.73
C ARG A 154 16.09 2.07 -18.63
N MET A 155 16.37 3.34 -18.31
CA MET A 155 15.36 4.40 -18.24
C MET A 155 14.71 4.64 -19.61
N THR A 156 15.54 4.73 -20.67
CA THR A 156 15.06 4.91 -22.04
C THR A 156 14.16 3.75 -22.47
N SER A 157 14.57 2.52 -22.17
CA SER A 157 13.80 1.31 -22.49
C SER A 157 12.47 1.30 -21.74
N TYR A 158 12.48 1.61 -20.44
CA TYR A 158 11.26 1.71 -19.64
C TYR A 158 10.29 2.74 -20.23
N ALA A 159 10.74 3.99 -20.43
CA ALA A 159 9.90 5.04 -21.00
C ALA A 159 9.37 4.68 -22.40
N ALA A 160 10.15 3.97 -23.21
CA ALA A 160 9.70 3.47 -24.51
C ALA A 160 8.55 2.46 -24.39
N THR A 161 8.57 1.56 -23.39
CA THR A 161 7.46 0.62 -23.16
C THR A 161 6.16 1.28 -22.71
N GLN A 162 6.23 2.47 -22.14
CA GLN A 162 5.05 3.19 -21.63
C GLN A 162 4.47 4.17 -22.65
N ARG A 163 5.21 4.51 -23.72
CA ARG A 163 4.89 5.59 -24.67
C ARG A 163 3.47 5.51 -25.26
N ASP A 164 3.05 4.30 -25.61
CA ASP A 164 1.79 4.07 -26.32
C ASP A 164 0.62 3.72 -25.37
N ILE A 165 0.86 3.79 -24.06
CA ILE A 165 -0.18 3.60 -23.04
C ILE A 165 -0.98 4.92 -22.94
N PRO A 166 -2.29 4.92 -23.26
CA PRO A 166 -3.09 6.12 -23.13
C PRO A 166 -3.18 6.60 -21.67
N PRO A 167 -3.26 7.93 -21.45
CA PRO A 167 -3.39 8.47 -20.10
C PRO A 167 -4.72 8.05 -19.47
N PHE A 168 -4.64 7.63 -18.21
CA PHE A 168 -5.80 7.36 -17.37
C PHE A 168 -6.51 8.67 -17.00
N HIS A 169 -7.83 8.70 -17.14
CA HIS A 169 -8.68 9.80 -16.71
C HIS A 169 -9.80 9.30 -15.81
N LEU A 170 -10.06 10.04 -14.73
CA LEU A 170 -11.20 9.84 -13.84
C LEU A 170 -12.12 11.06 -13.91
N GLY A 171 -13.37 10.83 -14.31
CA GLY A 171 -14.47 11.79 -14.23
C GLY A 171 -15.29 11.55 -12.96
N LYS A 172 -15.62 12.61 -12.22
CA LYS A 172 -16.49 12.58 -11.04
C LYS A 172 -17.28 13.89 -10.92
N PRO A 173 -18.41 13.91 -10.19
CA PRO A 173 -19.09 15.15 -9.83
C PRO A 173 -18.16 16.11 -9.07
N GLU A 174 -18.34 17.43 -9.28
CA GLU A 174 -17.56 18.45 -8.55
C GLU A 174 -17.95 18.56 -7.06
N GLY A 175 -19.24 18.33 -6.77
CA GLY A 175 -19.80 18.38 -5.42
C GLY A 175 -19.72 17.04 -4.69
N ASP A 176 -20.20 17.04 -3.44
CA ASP A 176 -20.24 15.85 -2.60
C ASP A 176 -21.15 14.78 -3.21
N PHE A 177 -20.75 13.52 -3.08
CA PHE A 177 -21.58 12.38 -3.46
C PHE A 177 -21.26 11.17 -2.61
N THR A 178 -22.22 10.24 -2.56
CA THR A 178 -22.11 9.02 -1.76
C THR A 178 -22.32 7.80 -2.64
N LEU A 179 -21.47 6.81 -2.45
CA LEU A 179 -21.55 5.50 -3.08
C LEU A 179 -21.97 4.46 -2.04
N PRO A 180 -23.16 3.85 -2.15
CA PRO A 180 -23.53 2.73 -1.29
C PRO A 180 -22.63 1.52 -1.58
N LEU A 181 -22.13 0.89 -0.53
CA LEU A 181 -21.24 -0.26 -0.61
C LEU A 181 -22.02 -1.57 -0.55
N LEU A 182 -21.83 -2.39 -1.59
CA LEU A 182 -22.39 -3.72 -1.71
C LEU A 182 -21.69 -4.71 -0.76
N LYS A 183 -22.47 -5.35 0.10
CA LYS A 183 -22.01 -6.43 0.99
C LYS A 183 -22.47 -7.78 0.48
N ALA A 184 -21.64 -8.81 0.64
CA ALA A 184 -22.03 -10.20 0.39
C ALA A 184 -22.10 -10.95 1.73
N ALA A 185 -22.93 -11.99 1.82
CA ALA A 185 -23.12 -12.75 3.06
C ALA A 185 -21.79 -13.25 3.68
N TYR A 186 -20.84 -13.65 2.83
CA TYR A 186 -19.54 -14.18 3.21
C TYR A 186 -18.38 -13.18 3.05
N ASP A 187 -18.66 -11.95 2.64
CA ASP A 187 -17.64 -10.91 2.43
C ASP A 187 -18.23 -9.53 2.77
N GLN A 188 -17.88 -9.06 3.97
CA GLN A 188 -18.34 -7.79 4.51
C GLN A 188 -17.48 -6.60 4.07
N ARG A 189 -16.49 -6.80 3.19
CA ARG A 189 -15.74 -5.69 2.60
C ARG A 189 -16.62 -4.86 1.69
N GLY A 190 -16.36 -3.55 1.66
CA GLY A 190 -17.07 -2.61 0.80
C GLY A 190 -16.80 -2.90 -0.67
N ALA A 191 -17.84 -2.99 -1.50
CA ALA A 191 -17.70 -3.18 -2.93
C ALA A 191 -18.67 -2.30 -3.71
N VAL A 192 -18.38 -2.10 -4.98
CA VAL A 192 -19.23 -1.39 -5.94
C VAL A 192 -19.50 -2.27 -7.15
N MET A 193 -20.50 -1.92 -7.95
CA MET A 193 -20.68 -2.49 -9.27
C MET A 193 -19.88 -1.65 -10.26
N LEU A 194 -18.90 -2.27 -10.92
CA LEU A 194 -18.19 -1.67 -12.05
C LEU A 194 -18.87 -2.14 -13.33
N GLU A 195 -19.24 -1.21 -14.19
CA GLU A 195 -19.88 -1.47 -15.48
C GLU A 195 -19.02 -0.91 -16.62
N ALA A 196 -18.62 -1.78 -17.54
CA ALA A 196 -17.83 -1.42 -18.71
C ALA A 196 -18.72 -0.90 -19.85
N ALA A 197 -18.13 -0.20 -20.82
CA ALA A 197 -18.86 0.35 -21.96
C ALA A 197 -19.57 -0.71 -22.84
N ASN A 198 -19.16 -1.98 -22.76
CA ASN A 198 -19.85 -3.09 -23.43
C ASN A 198 -21.12 -3.58 -22.68
N GLY A 199 -21.53 -2.91 -21.60
CA GLY A 199 -22.67 -3.25 -20.75
C GLY A 199 -22.42 -4.40 -19.76
N ALA A 200 -21.22 -4.98 -19.75
CA ALA A 200 -20.87 -6.01 -18.79
C ALA A 200 -20.54 -5.39 -17.43
N SER A 201 -21.03 -6.00 -16.36
CA SER A 201 -20.80 -5.51 -15.00
C SER A 201 -20.24 -6.58 -14.06
N VAL A 202 -19.51 -6.15 -13.04
CA VAL A 202 -18.93 -7.02 -12.01
C VAL A 202 -18.81 -6.30 -10.67
N ARG A 203 -19.01 -7.04 -9.57
CA ARG A 203 -18.76 -6.55 -8.21
C ARG A 203 -17.25 -6.45 -7.97
N MET A 204 -16.78 -5.27 -7.59
CA MET A 204 -15.39 -4.95 -7.29
C MET A 204 -15.24 -4.47 -5.84
N THR A 205 -14.39 -5.09 -5.05
CA THR A 205 -14.06 -4.62 -3.69
C THR A 205 -13.25 -3.32 -3.77
N LEU A 206 -13.54 -2.34 -2.93
CA LEU A 206 -12.70 -1.14 -2.81
C LEU A 206 -11.60 -1.39 -1.79
N ASP A 207 -10.35 -1.23 -2.21
CA ASP A 207 -9.19 -1.71 -1.47
C ASP A 207 -8.09 -0.65 -1.37
N THR A 208 -8.02 0.04 -0.22
CA THR A 208 -6.95 1.01 0.07
C THR A 208 -5.58 0.36 0.29
N GLY A 209 -5.53 -0.96 0.50
CA GLY A 209 -4.34 -1.79 0.58
C GLY A 209 -3.79 -2.25 -0.79
N ALA A 210 -4.48 -1.94 -1.89
CA ALA A 210 -4.08 -2.27 -3.26
C ALA A 210 -3.73 -1.02 -4.10
N GLY A 211 -3.06 -1.23 -5.25
CA GLY A 211 -2.63 -0.17 -6.16
C GLY A 211 -3.64 0.07 -7.28
N PRO A 212 -3.47 -0.55 -8.46
CA PRO A 212 -4.40 -0.40 -9.58
C PRO A 212 -5.67 -1.24 -9.39
N ILE A 213 -6.51 -1.28 -10.43
CA ILE A 213 -7.57 -2.28 -10.54
C ILE A 213 -6.93 -3.66 -10.69
N ILE A 214 -7.41 -4.65 -9.94
CA ILE A 214 -6.97 -6.04 -10.04
C ILE A 214 -8.17 -6.93 -10.35
N MET A 215 -8.05 -7.75 -11.39
CA MET A 215 -9.11 -8.71 -11.75
C MET A 215 -8.58 -10.04 -12.27
N ASP A 216 -9.40 -11.10 -12.17
CA ASP A 216 -9.11 -12.38 -12.84
C ASP A 216 -9.26 -12.29 -14.36
N MET A 217 -8.63 -13.23 -15.08
CA MET A 217 -8.66 -13.28 -16.56
C MET A 217 -10.08 -13.36 -17.12
N ASP A 218 -10.96 -14.17 -16.54
CA ASP A 218 -12.35 -14.31 -17.01
C ASP A 218 -13.11 -12.98 -16.90
N THR A 219 -12.87 -12.24 -15.82
CA THR A 219 -13.42 -10.90 -15.61
C THR A 219 -12.82 -9.89 -16.58
N ALA A 220 -11.52 -9.94 -16.83
CA ALA A 220 -10.85 -9.07 -17.80
C ALA A 220 -11.43 -9.26 -19.21
N VAL A 221 -11.61 -10.50 -19.66
CA VAL A 221 -12.25 -10.82 -20.93
C VAL A 221 -13.70 -10.34 -20.95
N LYS A 222 -14.46 -10.58 -19.89
CA LYS A 222 -15.87 -10.16 -19.77
C LYS A 222 -16.02 -8.64 -19.90
N LEU A 223 -15.15 -7.86 -19.26
CA LEU A 223 -15.19 -6.40 -19.29
C LEU A 223 -14.53 -5.79 -20.54
N GLY A 224 -13.92 -6.61 -21.40
CA GLY A 224 -13.24 -6.13 -22.61
C GLY A 224 -11.90 -5.43 -22.32
N VAL A 225 -11.17 -5.86 -21.30
CA VAL A 225 -9.83 -5.35 -21.00
C VAL A 225 -8.87 -5.71 -22.12
N ARG A 226 -8.18 -4.72 -22.67
CA ARG A 226 -7.14 -4.91 -23.68
C ARG A 226 -5.80 -5.16 -23.01
N SER A 227 -5.18 -6.32 -23.28
CA SER A 227 -3.82 -6.61 -22.80
C SER A 227 -2.79 -5.69 -23.45
N LEU A 228 -1.78 -5.30 -22.67
CA LEU A 228 -0.63 -4.53 -23.14
C LEU A 228 0.55 -5.41 -23.55
N GLY A 229 0.45 -6.74 -23.40
CA GLY A 229 1.54 -7.68 -23.67
C GLY A 229 2.75 -7.49 -22.74
N THR A 230 2.55 -6.82 -21.61
CA THR A 230 3.56 -6.61 -20.58
C THR A 230 3.21 -7.43 -19.35
N ASP A 231 4.17 -8.23 -18.90
CA ASP A 231 4.05 -9.05 -17.71
C ASP A 231 4.82 -8.45 -16.54
N GLY A 232 4.34 -8.73 -15.33
CA GLY A 232 4.91 -8.24 -14.10
C GLY A 232 4.77 -9.25 -12.97
N LYS A 233 5.09 -8.78 -11.76
CA LYS A 233 4.86 -9.54 -10.53
C LYS A 233 4.22 -8.66 -9.50
N THR A 234 3.24 -9.21 -8.81
CA THR A 234 2.61 -8.60 -7.64
C THR A 234 2.77 -9.50 -6.42
N ARG A 235 2.35 -9.01 -5.26
CA ARG A 235 2.37 -9.72 -3.98
C ARG A 235 1.14 -9.38 -3.17
N GLY A 236 0.77 -10.28 -2.27
CA GLY A 236 -0.31 -10.09 -1.32
C GLY A 236 0.17 -10.33 0.10
N LEU A 237 -0.76 -10.63 1.00
CA LEU A 237 -0.44 -10.90 2.41
C LEU A 237 0.52 -12.10 2.54
N LEU A 238 0.28 -13.18 1.78
CA LEU A 238 1.01 -14.45 1.86
C LEU A 238 1.59 -14.88 0.49
N SER A 239 1.06 -14.34 -0.60
CA SER A 239 1.44 -14.67 -1.96
C SER A 239 2.62 -13.81 -2.39
N LYS A 240 3.66 -14.45 -2.94
CA LYS A 240 4.86 -13.79 -3.45
C LYS A 240 4.99 -14.05 -4.94
N ASN A 241 5.53 -13.07 -5.69
CA ASN A 241 5.85 -13.20 -7.11
C ASN A 241 4.66 -13.68 -7.96
N VAL A 242 3.45 -13.21 -7.66
CA VAL A 242 2.25 -13.57 -8.39
C VAL A 242 2.36 -12.97 -9.78
N PRO A 243 2.31 -13.77 -10.87
CA PRO A 243 2.40 -13.24 -12.21
C PRO A 243 1.20 -12.33 -12.48
N VAL A 244 1.46 -11.18 -13.10
CA VAL A 244 0.42 -10.28 -13.59
C VAL A 244 0.63 -10.00 -15.06
N THR A 245 -0.47 -9.88 -15.80
CA THR A 245 -0.47 -9.29 -17.14
C THR A 245 -1.13 -7.93 -17.03
N HIS A 246 -0.49 -6.89 -17.56
CA HIS A 246 -1.05 -5.55 -17.55
C HIS A 246 -2.03 -5.36 -18.71
N GLY A 247 -3.10 -4.61 -18.44
CA GLY A 247 -4.12 -4.29 -19.42
C GLY A 247 -4.74 -2.92 -19.17
N ILE A 248 -5.63 -2.53 -20.08
CA ILE A 248 -6.39 -1.29 -20.02
C ILE A 248 -7.88 -1.60 -20.17
N LEU A 249 -8.66 -1.08 -19.24
CA LEU A 249 -10.11 -0.99 -19.37
C LEU A 249 -10.44 0.38 -19.98
N GLU A 250 -10.77 0.39 -21.27
CA GLU A 250 -10.94 1.61 -22.08
C GLU A 250 -11.96 2.56 -21.48
N GLN A 251 -13.12 2.05 -21.07
CA GLN A 251 -14.15 2.85 -20.43
C GLN A 251 -15.00 2.01 -19.48
N ALA A 252 -15.20 2.52 -18.26
CA ALA A 252 -16.10 1.93 -17.27
C ALA A 252 -16.65 2.99 -16.32
N HIS A 253 -17.67 2.65 -15.56
CA HIS A 253 -18.20 3.51 -14.52
C HIS A 253 -18.61 2.72 -13.28
N PHE A 254 -18.62 3.40 -12.13
CA PHE A 254 -19.20 2.88 -10.89
C PHE A 254 -19.87 4.04 -10.13
N GLY A 255 -21.19 3.95 -9.95
CA GLY A 255 -21.98 5.10 -9.52
C GLY A 255 -21.77 6.31 -10.45
N PRO A 256 -21.51 7.53 -9.93
CA PRO A 256 -21.32 8.71 -10.77
C PRO A 256 -19.87 8.88 -11.27
N ILE A 257 -18.97 7.93 -10.99
CA ILE A 257 -17.57 7.99 -11.41
C ILE A 257 -17.41 7.30 -12.76
N THR A 258 -16.75 7.99 -13.69
CA THR A 258 -16.35 7.44 -14.99
C THR A 258 -14.84 7.25 -15.01
N LEU A 259 -14.41 6.12 -15.56
CA LEU A 259 -13.02 5.77 -15.78
C LEU A 259 -12.78 5.67 -17.28
N GLU A 260 -11.69 6.28 -17.74
CA GLU A 260 -11.21 6.18 -19.12
C GLU A 260 -9.76 5.73 -19.11
N ASN A 261 -9.43 4.71 -19.90
CA ASN A 261 -8.10 4.10 -19.96
C ASN A 261 -7.59 3.61 -18.58
N ALA A 262 -8.46 2.98 -17.79
CA ALA A 262 -8.09 2.52 -16.46
C ALA A 262 -7.06 1.39 -16.51
N PRO A 263 -5.92 1.51 -15.80
CA PRO A 263 -4.92 0.45 -15.74
C PRO A 263 -5.43 -0.74 -14.92
N VAL A 264 -5.21 -1.94 -15.45
CA VAL A 264 -5.64 -3.20 -14.86
C VAL A 264 -4.45 -4.15 -14.71
N GLU A 265 -4.30 -4.76 -13.54
CA GLU A 265 -3.49 -5.96 -13.34
C GLU A 265 -4.38 -7.20 -13.41
N ILE A 266 -4.09 -8.08 -14.36
CA ILE A 266 -4.80 -9.35 -14.54
C ILE A 266 -4.02 -10.42 -13.80
N VAL A 267 -4.67 -11.07 -12.83
CA VAL A 267 -4.08 -12.10 -11.96
C VAL A 267 -4.72 -13.48 -12.22
N PRO A 268 -4.01 -14.59 -11.90
CA PRO A 268 -4.52 -15.94 -12.17
C PRO A 268 -5.71 -16.37 -11.30
N ASN A 269 -6.04 -15.68 -10.21
CA ASN A 269 -7.11 -16.08 -9.29
C ASN A 269 -8.24 -15.06 -9.25
N ASN A 270 -9.41 -15.52 -8.80
CA ASN A 270 -10.66 -14.76 -8.63
C ASN A 270 -10.55 -13.61 -7.60
N ARG A 271 -9.78 -12.59 -7.95
CA ARG A 271 -9.65 -11.30 -7.26
C ARG A 271 -10.28 -10.25 -8.13
N ARG A 272 -10.96 -9.30 -7.50
CA ARG A 272 -11.77 -8.26 -8.16
C ARG A 272 -11.80 -7.06 -7.23
N LEU A 273 -10.95 -6.10 -7.48
CA LEU A 273 -10.82 -4.92 -6.63
C LEU A 273 -10.43 -3.66 -7.40
N ILE A 274 -10.82 -2.54 -6.84
CA ILE A 274 -10.40 -1.19 -7.25
C ILE A 274 -9.46 -0.69 -6.15
N GLY A 275 -8.19 -0.52 -6.51
CA GLY A 275 -7.17 -0.09 -5.58
C GLY A 275 -7.06 1.44 -5.43
N LEU A 276 -6.08 1.86 -4.64
CA LEU A 276 -5.87 3.26 -4.27
C LEU A 276 -5.51 4.18 -5.45
N ASP A 277 -4.97 3.66 -6.56
CA ASP A 277 -4.64 4.48 -7.74
C ASP A 277 -5.87 5.19 -8.32
N ILE A 278 -7.04 4.54 -8.21
CA ILE A 278 -8.34 5.12 -8.55
C ILE A 278 -8.88 5.95 -7.38
N LEU A 279 -8.90 5.39 -6.16
CA LEU A 279 -9.53 6.03 -4.99
C LEU A 279 -8.89 7.38 -4.64
N ARG A 280 -7.56 7.51 -4.77
CA ARG A 280 -6.87 8.77 -4.46
C ARG A 280 -7.26 9.93 -5.39
N GLN A 281 -7.71 9.65 -6.62
CA GLN A 281 -8.18 10.69 -7.54
C GLN A 281 -9.57 11.23 -7.18
N LEU A 282 -10.23 10.65 -6.17
CA LEU A 282 -11.47 11.20 -5.63
C LEU A 282 -11.22 12.47 -4.80
N GLY A 283 -9.97 12.71 -4.37
CA GLY A 283 -9.59 13.83 -3.51
C GLY A 283 -9.77 13.44 -2.04
N ALA A 284 -10.79 14.01 -1.41
CA ALA A 284 -11.18 13.67 -0.04
C ALA A 284 -12.33 12.65 -0.01
N PHE A 285 -12.18 11.60 0.80
CA PHE A 285 -13.23 10.60 0.98
C PHE A 285 -13.23 9.99 2.39
N ARG A 286 -14.42 9.56 2.81
CA ARG A 286 -14.67 8.80 4.05
C ARG A 286 -15.22 7.44 3.69
N PHE A 287 -14.50 6.42 4.13
CA PHE A 287 -14.92 5.03 4.04
C PHE A 287 -15.63 4.67 5.34
N THR A 288 -16.91 4.32 5.25
CA THR A 288 -17.70 3.82 6.39
C THR A 288 -18.02 2.35 6.21
N GLN A 289 -18.73 1.76 7.18
CA GLN A 289 -19.22 0.39 7.02
C GLN A 289 -20.09 0.22 5.77
N ARG A 290 -20.88 1.23 5.38
CA ARG A 290 -21.97 1.10 4.39
C ARG A 290 -21.80 1.91 3.14
N GLU A 291 -20.95 2.92 3.15
CA GLU A 291 -20.81 3.87 2.05
C GLU A 291 -19.39 4.40 1.92
N LEU A 292 -19.04 4.79 0.71
CA LEU A 292 -17.92 5.68 0.41
C LEU A 292 -18.50 7.07 0.15
N GLN A 293 -18.27 7.99 1.07
CA GLN A 293 -18.62 9.40 0.92
C GLN A 293 -17.42 10.13 0.30
N VAL A 294 -17.64 10.86 -0.79
CA VAL A 294 -16.63 11.69 -1.46
C VAL A 294 -17.00 13.15 -1.25
N TYR A 295 -16.01 13.95 -0.83
CA TYR A 295 -16.19 15.38 -0.57
C TYR A 295 -15.65 16.19 -1.75
N GLY A 296 -16.49 17.07 -2.28
CA GLY A 296 -16.14 18.03 -3.30
C GLY A 296 -15.19 19.12 -2.80
N LYS A 297 -14.79 20.01 -3.72
CA LYS A 297 -13.95 21.16 -3.42
C LYS A 297 -14.78 22.22 -2.67
N GLY A 298 -14.81 22.13 -1.34
CA GLY A 298 -15.64 22.96 -0.47
C GLY A 298 -16.79 22.22 0.24
N GLY A 299 -16.82 20.89 0.14
CA GLY A 299 -17.74 20.06 0.93
C GLY A 299 -17.48 20.15 2.43
N ASP A 300 -18.47 19.77 3.24
CA ASP A 300 -18.37 19.73 4.70
C ASP A 300 -17.55 18.51 5.13
N ARG A 301 -16.24 18.71 5.26
CA ARG A 301 -15.26 17.67 5.58
C ARG A 301 -15.25 17.43 7.10
N PRO A 302 -15.12 16.17 7.56
CA PRO A 302 -14.87 15.88 8.96
C PRO A 302 -13.63 16.60 9.47
N THR A 303 -13.67 17.08 10.72
CA THR A 303 -12.48 17.63 11.37
C THR A 303 -11.40 16.55 11.47
N CYS A 304 -10.26 16.80 10.84
CA CYS A 304 -9.09 15.93 10.84
C CYS A 304 -7.85 16.82 10.84
N ASN A 305 -7.05 16.77 11.90
CA ASN A 305 -5.84 17.60 12.03
C ASN A 305 -4.56 16.77 11.88
N GLU A 306 -4.70 15.45 11.83
CA GLU A 306 -3.64 14.50 11.65
C GLU A 306 -3.07 14.63 10.24
N PRO A 307 -1.76 14.86 10.09
CA PRO A 307 -1.16 14.93 8.77
C PRO A 307 -1.28 13.56 8.10
N MET A 308 -1.51 13.56 6.80
CA MET A 308 -1.52 12.34 6.00
C MET A 308 -0.17 11.65 6.14
N LEU A 309 -0.22 10.33 6.26
CA LEU A 309 0.95 9.49 6.11
C LEU A 309 0.69 8.52 4.97
N VAL A 310 1.63 8.46 4.05
CA VAL A 310 1.65 7.48 2.99
C VAL A 310 2.95 6.70 3.00
N SER A 311 2.81 5.43 2.67
CA SER A 311 3.94 4.64 2.20
C SER A 311 3.95 4.63 0.69
N SER A 312 5.13 4.58 0.08
CA SER A 312 5.28 4.49 -1.37
C SER A 312 6.59 3.82 -1.75
N ASP A 313 6.72 3.40 -3.00
CA ASP A 313 8.03 3.15 -3.58
C ASP A 313 8.64 4.45 -4.14
N MET A 314 9.95 4.40 -4.40
CA MET A 314 10.70 5.53 -4.94
C MET A 314 10.25 5.95 -6.35
N TRP A 315 9.57 5.06 -7.08
CA TRP A 315 9.11 5.30 -8.46
C TRP A 315 7.73 5.96 -8.50
N GLY A 316 7.02 6.03 -7.36
CA GLY A 316 5.61 6.41 -7.33
C GLY A 316 4.70 5.45 -8.07
N ASN A 317 5.07 4.18 -8.16
CA ASN A 317 4.21 3.13 -8.72
C ASN A 317 3.25 2.57 -7.68
N THR A 318 3.57 2.72 -6.40
CA THR A 318 2.72 2.29 -5.29
C THR A 318 2.60 3.41 -4.27
N VAL A 319 1.38 3.56 -3.74
CA VAL A 319 1.06 4.42 -2.60
C VAL A 319 0.04 3.71 -1.71
N ARG A 320 0.20 3.77 -0.38
CA ARG A 320 -0.80 3.28 0.59
C ARG A 320 -0.99 4.25 1.74
N PRO A 321 -2.24 4.53 2.16
CA PRO A 321 -2.51 5.35 3.32
C PRO A 321 -2.17 4.55 4.58
N VAL A 322 -1.48 5.20 5.50
CA VAL A 322 -1.16 4.62 6.80
C VAL A 322 -1.50 5.62 7.90
N VAL A 323 -1.61 5.14 9.12
CA VAL A 323 -1.80 5.96 10.32
C VAL A 323 -0.81 5.55 11.39
N ALA A 324 -0.50 6.46 12.30
CA ALA A 324 0.33 6.17 13.46
C ALA A 324 -0.57 5.85 14.66
N LEU A 325 -0.59 4.59 15.10
CA LEU A 325 -1.36 4.15 16.26
C LEU A 325 -0.42 3.85 17.43
N SER A 326 -0.81 4.21 18.65
CA SER A 326 -0.08 3.75 19.84
C SER A 326 -0.57 2.35 20.19
N ILE A 327 0.30 1.35 20.12
CA ILE A 327 0.02 -0.05 20.43
C ILE A 327 0.93 -0.45 21.60
N ASN A 328 0.33 -0.81 22.75
CA ASN A 328 1.04 -1.04 24.01
C ASN A 328 2.01 0.10 24.38
N GLY A 329 1.59 1.35 24.13
CA GLY A 329 2.37 2.56 24.43
C GLY A 329 3.44 2.91 23.40
N SER A 330 3.65 2.10 22.36
CA SER A 330 4.60 2.37 21.29
C SER A 330 3.91 2.84 20.02
N LEU A 331 4.40 3.92 19.41
CA LEU A 331 3.86 4.40 18.13
C LEU A 331 4.24 3.43 17.01
N ARG A 332 3.24 3.03 16.21
CA ARG A 332 3.38 2.07 15.12
C ARG A 332 2.65 2.53 13.88
N THR A 333 3.36 2.54 12.76
CA THR A 333 2.74 2.74 11.45
C THR A 333 1.86 1.54 11.12
N THR A 334 0.59 1.83 10.88
CA THR A 334 -0.47 0.85 10.63
C THR A 334 -1.09 1.13 9.27
N LEU A 335 -1.13 0.13 8.39
CA LEU A 335 -1.77 0.23 7.09
C LEU A 335 -3.29 0.35 7.24
N LEU A 336 -3.92 1.28 6.53
CA LEU A 336 -5.38 1.30 6.35
C LEU A 336 -5.75 0.46 5.12
N ASP A 337 -6.42 -0.66 5.32
CA ASP A 337 -6.69 -1.65 4.26
C ASP A 337 -8.17 -2.07 4.24
N THR A 338 -8.99 -1.37 3.46
CA THR A 338 -10.40 -1.75 3.27
C THR A 338 -10.59 -3.06 2.50
N GLY A 339 -9.53 -3.60 1.88
CA GLY A 339 -9.47 -4.91 1.25
C GLY A 339 -9.21 -6.06 2.22
N SER A 340 -8.73 -5.76 3.43
CA SER A 340 -8.63 -6.72 4.53
C SER A 340 -9.98 -6.86 5.26
N ALA A 341 -10.42 -8.10 5.47
CA ALA A 341 -11.66 -8.38 6.21
C ALA A 341 -11.45 -8.40 7.75
N PHE A 342 -10.21 -8.33 8.21
CA PHE A 342 -9.90 -8.33 9.63
C PHE A 342 -10.13 -6.94 10.26
N TYR A 343 -10.32 -6.90 11.57
CA TYR A 343 -10.40 -5.64 12.31
C TYR A 343 -9.01 -5.00 12.40
N LEU A 344 -8.13 -5.63 13.17
CA LEU A 344 -6.70 -5.41 13.21
C LEU A 344 -6.02 -6.73 12.86
N SER A 345 -4.85 -6.68 12.27
CA SER A 345 -4.00 -7.85 12.07
C SER A 345 -2.53 -7.47 12.16
N GLY A 346 -1.69 -8.44 12.54
CA GLY A 346 -0.24 -8.25 12.65
C GLY A 346 0.55 -9.25 11.81
N ASN A 347 1.83 -8.95 11.57
CA ASN A 347 2.79 -9.89 10.98
C ASN A 347 3.80 -10.41 12.04
N GLN A 348 4.90 -11.04 11.63
CA GLN A 348 5.94 -11.51 12.56
C GLN A 348 6.60 -10.37 13.36
N ALA A 349 6.75 -9.16 12.83
CA ALA A 349 7.30 -8.05 13.61
C ALA A 349 6.36 -7.62 14.74
N ALA A 350 5.03 -7.70 14.54
CA ALA A 350 4.07 -7.48 15.63
C ALA A 350 4.18 -8.53 16.74
N MET A 351 4.52 -9.79 16.41
CA MET A 351 4.68 -10.87 17.40
C MET A 351 5.74 -10.56 18.47
N ASP A 352 6.75 -9.76 18.12
CA ASP A 352 7.84 -9.43 19.04
C ASP A 352 7.40 -8.42 20.11
N GLU A 353 6.20 -7.82 19.96
CA GLU A 353 5.66 -6.74 20.79
C GLU A 353 4.42 -7.15 21.59
N VAL A 354 3.82 -8.30 21.26
CA VAL A 354 2.55 -8.76 21.85
C VAL A 354 2.64 -10.20 22.32
N GLN A 355 1.99 -10.48 23.45
CA GLN A 355 1.83 -11.85 23.92
C GLN A 355 0.75 -12.54 23.09
N ALA A 356 1.15 -13.49 22.24
CA ALA A 356 0.20 -14.26 21.46
C ALA A 356 -0.08 -15.64 22.08
N SER A 357 -1.34 -16.05 21.98
CA SER A 357 -1.88 -17.31 22.48
C SER A 357 -1.93 -18.40 21.39
N ALA A 358 -2.65 -19.49 21.66
CA ALA A 358 -2.64 -20.73 20.90
C ALA A 358 -2.79 -20.57 19.38
N HIS A 359 -2.07 -21.43 18.66
CA HIS A 359 -2.09 -21.47 17.20
C HIS A 359 -3.43 -21.99 16.66
N LYS A 360 -3.93 -21.34 15.60
CA LYS A 360 -5.00 -21.84 14.75
C LYS A 360 -4.56 -21.79 13.29
N SER A 361 -5.13 -22.68 12.48
CA SER A 361 -5.00 -22.61 11.03
C SER A 361 -6.25 -21.97 10.44
N MET A 362 -6.07 -21.04 9.50
CA MET A 362 -7.17 -20.35 8.83
C MET A 362 -6.96 -20.39 7.31
N ARG A 363 -8.02 -20.63 6.54
CA ARG A 363 -7.97 -20.48 5.07
C ARG A 363 -8.08 -19.00 4.73
N ILE A 364 -7.07 -18.46 4.06
CA ILE A 364 -7.03 -17.06 3.61
C ILE A 364 -6.96 -17.04 2.09
N ARG A 365 -7.89 -16.29 1.52
CA ARG A 365 -7.93 -16.00 0.10
C ARG A 365 -7.10 -14.75 -0.15
N ASP A 366 -5.90 -14.92 -0.71
CA ASP A 366 -4.95 -13.85 -1.03
C ASP A 366 -4.78 -13.67 -2.55
N ILE A 367 -4.08 -12.64 -3.02
CA ILE A 367 -4.03 -12.26 -4.44
C ILE A 367 -3.61 -13.41 -5.39
N GLY A 368 -2.69 -14.28 -4.95
CA GLY A 368 -2.10 -15.33 -5.78
C GLY A 368 -2.56 -16.76 -5.50
N ALA A 369 -3.23 -17.03 -4.39
CA ALA A 369 -3.77 -18.35 -4.06
C ALA A 369 -4.69 -18.30 -2.83
N GLU A 370 -5.35 -19.40 -2.55
CA GLU A 370 -5.83 -19.70 -1.21
C GLU A 370 -4.73 -20.37 -0.39
N HIS A 371 -4.51 -19.88 0.82
CA HIS A 371 -3.46 -20.35 1.73
C HIS A 371 -4.07 -20.93 3.00
N VAL A 372 -3.43 -21.94 3.57
CA VAL A 372 -3.68 -22.33 4.97
C VAL A 372 -2.68 -21.59 5.83
N ALA A 373 -3.10 -20.46 6.39
CA ALA A 373 -2.26 -19.57 7.18
C ALA A 373 -2.22 -20.01 8.64
N ARG A 374 -1.03 -19.94 9.24
CA ARG A 374 -0.88 -20.02 10.70
C ARG A 374 -1.27 -18.68 11.30
N VAL A 375 -2.20 -18.70 12.24
CA VAL A 375 -2.68 -17.51 12.94
C VAL A 375 -2.46 -17.71 14.42
N LYS A 376 -1.83 -16.72 15.06
CA LYS A 376 -1.79 -16.59 16.52
C LYS A 376 -2.73 -15.49 16.94
N GLN A 377 -3.39 -15.64 18.08
CA GLN A 377 -4.27 -14.60 18.60
C GLN A 377 -3.52 -13.77 19.64
N ALA A 378 -3.48 -12.45 19.46
CA ALA A 378 -2.85 -11.51 20.38
C ALA A 378 -3.86 -10.48 20.85
N SER A 379 -3.56 -9.81 21.97
CA SER A 379 -4.30 -8.66 22.45
C SER A 379 -3.34 -7.51 22.75
N ALA A 380 -3.77 -6.29 22.50
CA ALA A 380 -3.01 -5.07 22.78
C ALA A 380 -3.93 -3.91 23.13
N ASP A 381 -3.43 -2.97 23.92
CA ASP A 381 -4.08 -1.69 24.15
C ASP A 381 -3.70 -0.76 22.99
N VAL A 382 -4.69 -0.35 22.21
CA VAL A 382 -4.52 0.46 21.02
C VAL A 382 -5.20 1.81 21.23
N ILE A 383 -4.45 2.90 21.10
CA ILE A 383 -5.02 4.25 21.15
C ILE A 383 -5.37 4.67 19.72
N VAL A 384 -6.67 4.80 19.45
CA VAL A 384 -7.21 5.30 18.18
C VAL A 384 -7.85 6.65 18.44
N SER A 385 -7.31 7.71 17.83
CA SER A 385 -7.83 9.08 17.96
C SER A 385 -8.04 9.50 19.42
N GLY A 386 -7.05 9.19 20.27
CA GLY A 386 -7.04 9.47 21.71
C GLY A 386 -7.86 8.51 22.57
N GLN A 387 -8.61 7.58 21.98
CA GLN A 387 -9.42 6.61 22.72
C GLN A 387 -8.66 5.28 22.88
N PRO A 388 -8.42 4.80 24.11
CA PRO A 388 -7.85 3.48 24.33
C PRO A 388 -8.89 2.39 24.06
N ILE A 389 -8.54 1.44 23.20
CA ILE A 389 -9.36 0.30 22.82
C ILE A 389 -8.54 -0.96 23.03
N GLN A 390 -9.02 -1.89 23.85
CA GLN A 390 -8.39 -3.19 23.97
C GLN A 390 -8.79 -4.06 22.78
N MET A 391 -7.85 -4.28 21.86
CA MET A 391 -8.09 -5.03 20.63
C MET A 391 -7.55 -6.44 20.74
N THR A 392 -8.32 -7.41 20.23
CA THR A 392 -7.87 -8.79 20.07
C THR A 392 -7.85 -9.14 18.60
N PHE A 393 -6.69 -9.60 18.10
CA PHE A 393 -6.45 -9.72 16.66
C PHE A 393 -5.62 -10.95 16.29
N GLY A 394 -5.70 -11.30 15.00
CA GLY A 394 -4.89 -12.35 14.40
C GLY A 394 -3.53 -11.81 13.98
N VAL A 395 -2.47 -12.53 14.36
CA VAL A 395 -1.11 -12.31 13.89
C VAL A 395 -0.76 -13.43 12.92
N PHE A 396 -0.28 -13.06 11.74
CA PHE A 396 0.10 -13.94 10.63
C PHE A 396 1.64 -13.94 10.52
N PRO A 397 2.35 -14.86 11.17
CA PRO A 397 3.82 -14.88 11.17
C PRO A 397 4.44 -14.99 9.78
N ASP A 398 3.71 -15.63 8.86
CA ASP A 398 4.18 -15.88 7.49
C ASP A 398 3.83 -14.72 6.54
N ALA A 399 3.20 -13.64 7.04
CA ALA A 399 2.84 -12.49 6.23
C ALA A 399 4.06 -11.67 5.80
N ASP A 400 4.11 -11.31 4.51
CA ASP A 400 5.23 -10.61 3.89
C ASP A 400 4.82 -9.18 3.48
N LEU A 401 4.62 -8.33 4.49
CA LEU A 401 4.23 -6.93 4.33
C LEU A 401 5.17 -6.00 5.10
N ALA A 402 5.33 -4.79 4.58
CA ALA A 402 6.24 -3.79 5.13
C ALA A 402 5.79 -3.25 6.49
N TRP A 403 4.49 -3.27 6.76
CA TRP A 403 3.87 -2.77 7.99
C TRP A 403 3.62 -3.91 8.98
N SER A 404 3.95 -3.67 10.25
CA SER A 404 3.73 -4.65 11.32
C SER A 404 2.24 -4.88 11.59
N TYR A 405 1.41 -3.86 11.34
CA TYR A 405 -0.01 -3.85 11.63
C TYR A 405 -0.84 -3.36 10.44
N ILE A 406 -2.05 -3.91 10.31
CA ILE A 406 -3.06 -3.53 9.31
C ILE A 406 -4.40 -3.37 10.02
N LEU A 407 -4.98 -2.18 9.91
CA LEU A 407 -6.35 -1.88 10.31
C LEU A 407 -7.26 -2.07 9.09
N GLY A 408 -8.09 -3.10 9.14
CA GLY A 408 -8.89 -3.54 8.01
C GLY A 408 -10.34 -3.08 8.06
N SER A 409 -11.13 -3.49 7.06
CA SER A 409 -12.56 -3.19 6.98
C SER A 409 -13.39 -3.74 8.14
N GLY A 410 -12.88 -4.70 8.91
CA GLY A 410 -13.54 -5.18 10.13
C GLY A 410 -13.70 -4.09 11.19
N ALA A 411 -12.82 -3.07 11.18
CA ALA A 411 -12.90 -1.92 12.07
C ALA A 411 -14.02 -0.94 11.67
N LEU A 412 -14.51 -1.00 10.42
CA LEU A 412 -15.49 -0.02 9.92
C LEU A 412 -16.84 -0.05 10.64
N GLY A 413 -17.11 -1.08 11.44
CA GLY A 413 -18.28 -1.13 12.31
C GLY A 413 -18.22 -0.16 13.49
N ASP A 414 -17.01 0.26 13.89
CA ASP A 414 -16.78 1.07 15.09
C ASP A 414 -16.05 2.40 14.80
N MET A 415 -15.49 2.56 13.60
CA MET A 415 -14.77 3.76 13.17
C MET A 415 -14.84 3.92 11.66
N ASP A 416 -14.57 5.12 11.15
CA ASP A 416 -14.47 5.36 9.71
C ASP A 416 -13.06 5.77 9.31
N PHE A 417 -12.67 5.49 8.07
CA PHE A 417 -11.39 5.92 7.52
C PHE A 417 -11.61 7.18 6.69
N TYR A 418 -11.10 8.31 7.14
CA TYR A 418 -11.12 9.57 6.39
C TYR A 418 -9.74 9.82 5.78
N ILE A 419 -9.69 10.00 4.47
CA ILE A 419 -8.46 10.21 3.70
C ILE A 419 -8.69 11.43 2.80
N ASP A 420 -7.84 12.44 2.95
CA ASP A 420 -7.92 13.70 2.22
C ASP A 420 -6.61 13.99 1.50
N PHE A 421 -6.54 13.57 0.22
CA PHE A 421 -5.36 13.84 -0.60
C PHE A 421 -5.26 15.31 -1.04
N ASP A 422 -6.37 16.07 -0.99
CA ASP A 422 -6.37 17.49 -1.39
C ASP A 422 -5.72 18.37 -0.31
N GLN A 423 -5.99 18.06 0.97
CA GLN A 423 -5.47 18.80 2.13
C GLN A 423 -4.41 18.03 2.92
N GLN A 424 -4.02 16.83 2.46
CA GLN A 424 -2.99 15.99 3.08
C GLN A 424 -3.32 15.64 4.54
N HIS A 425 -4.53 15.12 4.77
CA HIS A 425 -4.98 14.64 6.08
C HIS A 425 -5.42 13.18 6.04
N THR A 426 -5.22 12.44 7.14
CA THR A 426 -5.71 11.06 7.26
C THR A 426 -6.09 10.77 8.71
N CYS A 427 -7.33 10.36 8.93
CA CYS A 427 -7.90 10.13 10.24
C CYS A 427 -8.66 8.82 10.35
N VAL A 428 -8.71 8.30 11.57
CA VAL A 428 -9.63 7.23 11.96
C VAL A 428 -10.70 7.85 12.87
N LEU A 429 -11.91 8.00 12.35
CA LEU A 429 -13.00 8.70 13.04
C LEU A 429 -13.78 7.70 13.89
N VAL A 430 -13.53 7.70 15.19
CA VAL A 430 -14.13 6.74 16.13
C VAL A 430 -15.60 7.05 16.39
N HIS A 431 -16.48 6.03 16.33
CA HIS A 431 -17.90 6.21 16.60
C HIS A 431 -18.16 6.39 18.10
N HIS A 432 -19.16 7.20 18.46
CA HIS A 432 -19.45 7.54 19.87
C HIS A 432 -19.90 6.36 20.77
N ASN A 433 -20.19 5.19 20.20
CA ASN A 433 -20.80 4.07 20.90
C ASN A 433 -19.82 2.90 21.17
N LEU A 434 -18.52 3.11 20.98
CA LEU A 434 -17.49 2.16 21.43
C LEU A 434 -17.49 2.13 22.96
N HIS A 435 -17.98 1.04 23.54
CA HIS A 435 -18.03 0.78 24.98
C HIS A 435 -17.19 -0.43 25.37
#